data_AF-A0AAV8E398-F1
#
_entry.id   AF-A0AAV8E398-F1
#
_cell.length_a   1.000
_cell.length_b   1.000
_cell.length_c   1.000
_cell.angle_alpha   90.00
_cell.angle_beta   90.00
_cell.angle_gamma   90.00
#
_symmetry.space_group_name_H-M   'P 1'
#
loop_
_entity.id
_entity.type
_entity.pdbx_description
1 polymer ?
#
loop_
_entity_poly.entity_id
_entity_poly.type
_entity_poly.pdbx_seq_one_letter_code
_entity_poly.pdbx_strand_id
1 'polypeptide(L)'
;MAKATAAEVAKGVSRYPWREKLARYKSELEKGVWGYWELGAWKPLALTARHRARLRKEVLLAGEDWPYDPARGEMRDRRKGHKVDRIAAEKRAHTAELMKKMPEMLLDYKKRRWEKKMKEEEKDSSI
;
A
#
# COMPACT_ATOMS: atom_id res chain seq x y z
N MET A 1 4.15 -22.17 -58.89
CA MET A 1 4.06 -22.33 -57.43
C MET A 1 2.69 -21.82 -56.98
N ALA A 2 1.72 -22.72 -56.77
CA ALA A 2 0.37 -22.34 -56.36
C ALA A 2 0.40 -21.81 -54.91
N LYS A 3 -0.10 -20.60 -54.68
CA LYS A 3 -0.26 -20.03 -53.33
C LYS A 3 -1.50 -20.65 -52.70
N ALA A 4 -1.34 -21.28 -51.53
CA ALA A 4 -2.46 -21.79 -50.75
C ALA A 4 -3.47 -20.68 -50.46
N THR A 5 -4.76 -21.00 -50.58
CA THR A 5 -5.84 -20.06 -50.29
C THR A 5 -5.95 -19.80 -48.78
N ALA A 6 -6.38 -18.61 -48.37
CA ALA A 6 -6.55 -18.26 -46.95
C ALA A 6 -7.45 -19.26 -46.17
N ALA A 7 -8.34 -19.97 -46.88
CA ALA A 7 -9.20 -21.01 -46.33
C ALA A 7 -8.44 -22.32 -46.00
N GLU A 8 -7.35 -22.65 -46.70
CA GLU A 8 -6.52 -23.81 -46.35
C GLU A 8 -5.60 -23.55 -45.17
N VAL A 9 -5.15 -22.30 -44.99
CA VAL A 9 -4.44 -21.87 -43.76
C VAL A 9 -5.36 -21.92 -42.54
N ALA A 10 -6.67 -21.71 -42.74
CA ALA A 10 -7.67 -21.78 -41.68
C ALA A 10 -8.06 -23.21 -41.25
N LYS A 11 -7.78 -24.26 -42.05
CA LYS A 11 -8.13 -25.65 -41.72
C LYS A 11 -7.28 -26.28 -40.61
N GLY A 12 -6.15 -25.68 -40.24
CA GLY A 12 -5.28 -26.14 -39.14
C GLY A 12 -5.46 -25.36 -37.83
N VAL A 13 -6.23 -24.27 -37.84
CA VAL A 13 -6.48 -23.45 -36.64
C VAL A 13 -7.83 -23.87 -36.09
N SER A 14 -7.80 -24.65 -34.99
CA SER A 14 -8.98 -25.00 -34.21
C SER A 14 -9.92 -23.80 -34.12
N ARG A 15 -11.22 -23.98 -34.40
CA ARG A 15 -12.23 -22.90 -34.40
C ARG A 15 -12.23 -22.12 -33.08
N TYR A 16 -11.75 -22.75 -32.00
CA TYR A 16 -11.55 -22.15 -30.69
C TYR A 16 -10.21 -22.60 -30.09
N PRO A 17 -9.07 -22.01 -30.49
CA PRO A 17 -7.74 -22.40 -30.01
C PRO A 17 -7.58 -22.23 -28.49
N TRP A 18 -8.42 -21.38 -27.90
CA TRP A 18 -8.46 -21.14 -26.46
C TRP A 18 -9.02 -22.32 -25.67
N ARG A 19 -9.89 -23.17 -26.23
CA ARG A 19 -10.44 -24.35 -25.51
C ARG A 19 -9.34 -25.36 -25.20
N GLU A 20 -8.46 -25.61 -26.16
CA GLU A 20 -7.29 -26.50 -25.99
C GLU A 20 -6.28 -25.94 -24.99
N LYS A 21 -5.99 -24.63 -25.08
CA LYS A 21 -5.14 -23.93 -24.11
C LYS A 21 -5.74 -23.98 -22.70
N LEU A 22 -7.05 -23.78 -22.58
CA LEU A 22 -7.76 -23.80 -21.29
C LEU A 22 -7.74 -25.20 -20.69
N ALA A 23 -7.98 -26.24 -21.48
CA ALA A 23 -7.86 -27.63 -21.04
C ALA A 23 -6.43 -27.96 -20.58
N ARG A 24 -5.40 -27.51 -21.33
CA ARG A 24 -3.99 -27.71 -20.98
C ARG A 24 -3.61 -27.08 -19.64
N TYR A 25 -4.10 -25.87 -19.36
CA TYR A 25 -3.72 -25.09 -18.19
C TYR A 25 -4.75 -25.11 -17.06
N LYS A 26 -5.80 -25.93 -17.15
CA LYS A 26 -6.89 -25.97 -16.18
C LYS A 26 -6.40 -26.18 -14.74
N SER A 27 -5.52 -27.16 -14.54
CA SER A 27 -4.93 -27.47 -13.22
C SER A 27 -4.05 -26.36 -12.69
N GLU A 28 -3.42 -25.56 -13.55
CA GLU A 28 -2.63 -24.39 -13.15
C GLU A 28 -3.51 -23.17 -12.85
N LEU A 29 -4.63 -23.01 -13.56
CA LEU A 29 -5.58 -21.94 -13.33
C LEU A 29 -6.34 -22.10 -12.00
N GLU A 30 -6.60 -23.35 -11.59
CA GLU A 30 -7.22 -23.70 -10.32
C GLU A 30 -6.34 -23.39 -9.10
N LYS A 31 -5.01 -23.33 -9.26
CA LYS A 31 -4.06 -22.96 -8.19
C LYS A 31 -4.11 -21.48 -7.80
N GLY A 32 -4.93 -20.67 -8.46
CA GLY A 32 -5.08 -19.23 -8.20
C GLY A 32 -4.29 -18.35 -9.16
N VAL A 33 -4.16 -17.05 -8.86
CA VAL A 33 -3.57 -16.04 -9.75
C VAL A 33 -2.07 -15.79 -9.51
N TRP A 34 -1.64 -15.85 -8.26
CA TRP A 34 -0.31 -15.35 -7.86
C TRP A 34 0.73 -16.44 -7.60
N GLY A 35 0.30 -17.70 -7.56
CA GLY A 35 1.09 -18.82 -7.07
C GLY A 35 0.34 -19.56 -5.98
N TYR A 36 1.00 -20.57 -5.43
CA TYR A 36 0.41 -21.44 -4.41
C TYR A 36 1.46 -21.81 -3.36
N TRP A 37 0.98 -22.03 -2.13
CA TRP A 37 1.82 -22.56 -1.05
C TRP A 37 1.91 -24.07 -1.17
N GLU A 38 3.14 -24.59 -1.23
CA GLU A 38 3.40 -26.02 -1.22
C GLU A 38 4.68 -26.30 -0.44
N LEU A 39 4.61 -27.22 0.54
CA LEU A 39 5.74 -27.66 1.36
C LEU A 39 6.54 -26.50 1.99
N GLY A 40 5.84 -25.49 2.53
CA GLY A 40 6.45 -24.36 3.22
C GLY A 40 7.12 -23.32 2.31
N ALA A 41 7.00 -23.46 0.98
CA ALA A 41 7.50 -22.50 0.02
C ALA A 41 6.38 -21.95 -0.86
N TRP A 42 6.53 -20.69 -1.27
CA TRP A 42 5.69 -20.09 -2.30
C TRP A 42 6.18 -20.52 -3.68
N LYS A 43 5.35 -21.23 -4.44
CA LYS A 43 5.68 -21.64 -5.81
C LYS A 43 4.98 -20.76 -6.84
N PRO A 44 5.70 -20.26 -7.88
CA PRO A 44 5.08 -19.56 -8.98
C PRO A 44 4.25 -20.52 -9.85
N LEU A 45 3.28 -19.98 -10.58
CA LEU A 45 2.52 -20.75 -11.56
C LEU A 45 3.37 -21.06 -12.80
N ALA A 46 3.10 -22.18 -13.45
CA ALA A 46 3.73 -22.51 -14.73
C ALA A 46 3.26 -21.57 -15.86
N LEU A 47 2.08 -20.98 -15.70
CA LEU A 47 1.50 -20.03 -16.64
C LEU A 47 1.86 -18.59 -16.24
N THR A 48 2.53 -17.87 -17.13
CA THR A 48 2.82 -16.44 -16.89
C THR A 48 1.54 -15.61 -16.88
N ALA A 49 1.52 -14.53 -16.09
CA ALA A 49 0.38 -13.61 -16.02
C ALA A 49 -0.02 -13.05 -17.40
N ARG A 50 0.96 -12.82 -18.29
CA ARG A 50 0.72 -12.36 -19.66
C ARG A 50 -0.02 -13.41 -20.50
N HIS A 51 0.38 -14.68 -20.40
CA HIS A 51 -0.32 -15.77 -21.10
C HIS A 51 -1.72 -15.99 -20.53
N ARG A 52 -1.89 -15.89 -19.20
CA ARG A 52 -3.19 -15.89 -18.54
C ARG A 52 -4.12 -14.82 -19.08
N ALA A 53 -3.65 -13.58 -19.15
CA ALA A 53 -4.45 -12.46 -19.63
C ALA A 53 -4.84 -12.59 -21.11
N ARG A 54 -3.95 -13.14 -21.97
CA ARG A 54 -4.30 -13.45 -23.36
C ARG A 54 -5.39 -14.52 -23.43
N LEU A 55 -5.27 -15.60 -22.67
CA LEU A 55 -6.27 -16.67 -22.61
C LEU A 55 -7.62 -16.15 -22.11
N ARG A 56 -7.62 -15.37 -21.01
CA ARG A 56 -8.81 -14.70 -20.47
C ARG A 56 -9.46 -13.79 -21.51
N LYS A 57 -8.67 -13.01 -22.26
CA LYS A 57 -9.18 -12.16 -23.34
C LYS A 57 -9.84 -12.98 -24.45
N GLU A 58 -9.23 -14.08 -24.90
CA GLU A 58 -9.78 -14.97 -25.93
C GLU A 58 -11.13 -15.58 -25.48
N VAL A 59 -11.24 -16.02 -24.23
CA VAL A 59 -12.47 -16.60 -23.64
C VAL A 59 -13.58 -15.56 -23.53
N LEU A 60 -13.28 -14.39 -22.96
CA LEU A 60 -14.28 -13.33 -22.78
C LEU A 60 -14.76 -12.76 -24.12
N LEU A 61 -13.89 -12.67 -25.14
CA LEU A 61 -14.30 -12.27 -26.49
C LEU A 61 -15.20 -13.30 -27.18
N ALA A 62 -15.10 -14.57 -26.80
CA ALA A 62 -16.01 -15.62 -27.27
C ALA A 62 -17.37 -15.60 -26.52
N GLY A 63 -17.54 -14.72 -25.53
CA GLY A 63 -18.75 -14.60 -24.73
C GLY A 63 -18.88 -15.63 -23.61
N GLU A 64 -17.82 -16.40 -23.31
CA GLU A 64 -17.80 -17.32 -22.18
C GLU A 64 -17.29 -16.64 -20.89
N ASP A 65 -17.63 -17.23 -19.74
CA ASP A 65 -17.27 -16.72 -18.43
C ASP A 65 -15.85 -17.16 -18.00
N TRP A 66 -15.23 -16.37 -17.11
CA TRP A 66 -13.90 -16.63 -16.58
C TRP A 66 -13.93 -16.79 -15.05
N PRO A 67 -14.08 -18.02 -14.52
CA PRO A 67 -14.26 -18.26 -13.08
C PRO A 67 -12.95 -18.34 -12.28
N TYR A 68 -11.78 -18.32 -12.93
CA TYR A 68 -10.50 -18.63 -12.28
C TYR A 68 -9.86 -17.47 -11.52
N ASP A 69 -10.34 -16.23 -11.70
CA ASP A 69 -9.75 -15.04 -11.08
C ASP A 69 -10.69 -14.51 -9.98
N PRO A 70 -10.18 -14.22 -8.76
CA PRO A 70 -10.99 -13.58 -7.73
C PRO A 70 -11.40 -12.17 -8.17
N ALA A 71 -12.56 -11.72 -7.68
CA ALA A 71 -13.03 -10.35 -7.90
C ALA A 71 -12.02 -9.34 -7.33
N ARG A 72 -11.89 -8.19 -8.01
CA ARG A 72 -11.03 -7.11 -7.54
C ARG A 72 -11.62 -6.53 -6.26
N GLY A 73 -10.82 -6.50 -5.19
CA GLY A 73 -11.21 -5.86 -3.93
C GLY A 73 -11.36 -4.35 -4.04
N GLU A 74 -12.08 -3.76 -3.08
CA GLU A 74 -12.29 -2.32 -2.99
C GLU A 74 -10.98 -1.56 -2.72
N MET A 75 -10.87 -0.35 -3.29
CA MET A 75 -9.71 0.51 -3.08
C MET A 75 -9.82 1.24 -1.74
N ARG A 76 -8.69 1.46 -1.06
CA ARG A 76 -8.68 2.23 0.20
C ARG A 76 -8.62 3.73 -0.10
N ASP A 77 -9.66 4.45 0.29
CA ASP A 77 -9.77 5.89 0.02
C ASP A 77 -9.29 6.81 1.16
N ARG A 78 -8.87 6.25 2.30
CA ARG A 78 -8.46 7.05 3.46
C ARG A 78 -7.10 7.72 3.25
N ARG A 79 -7.08 9.07 3.23
CA ARG A 79 -5.86 9.88 3.24
C ARG A 79 -5.21 9.90 4.63
N LYS A 80 -3.87 9.94 4.68
CA LYS A 80 -3.08 9.97 5.93
C LYS A 80 -3.13 11.33 6.66
N GLY A 81 -3.22 12.42 5.90
CA GLY A 81 -3.05 13.79 6.39
C GLY A 81 -1.59 14.12 6.75
N HIS A 82 -1.21 15.39 6.69
CA HIS A 82 0.12 15.83 7.13
C HIS A 82 0.24 15.73 8.65
N LYS A 83 1.44 15.38 9.14
CA LYS A 83 1.72 15.28 10.58
C LYS A 83 1.51 16.63 11.28
N VAL A 84 1.91 17.72 10.62
CA VAL A 84 1.81 19.09 11.15
C VAL A 84 0.36 19.44 11.44
N ASP A 85 -0.55 19.21 10.49
CA ASP A 85 -1.97 19.55 10.63
C ASP A 85 -2.65 18.75 11.75
N ARG A 86 -2.30 17.47 11.87
CA ARG A 86 -2.84 16.58 12.90
C ARG A 86 -2.51 17.05 14.32
N ILE A 87 -1.30 17.55 14.52
CA ILE A 87 -0.78 17.95 15.84
C ILE A 87 -1.03 19.46 16.09
N ALA A 88 -1.49 20.21 15.09
CA ALA A 88 -1.66 21.66 15.20
C ALA A 88 -2.66 22.06 16.29
N ALA A 89 -3.76 21.31 16.45
CA ALA A 89 -4.73 21.56 17.51
C ALA A 89 -4.13 21.34 18.91
N GLU A 90 -3.41 20.23 19.10
CA GLU A 90 -2.72 19.89 20.35
C GLU A 90 -1.68 20.96 20.73
N LYS A 91 -0.88 21.40 19.75
CA LYS A 91 0.12 22.46 19.98
C LYS A 91 -0.53 23.78 20.40
N ARG A 92 -1.62 24.19 19.75
CA ARG A 92 -2.32 25.44 20.11
C ARG A 92 -2.90 25.37 21.53
N ALA A 93 -3.48 24.24 21.91
CA ALA A 93 -3.98 24.02 23.27
C ALA A 93 -2.86 24.07 24.31
N HIS A 94 -1.74 23.39 24.05
CA HIS A 94 -0.59 23.40 24.94
C HIS A 94 0.02 24.80 25.09
N THR A 95 0.10 25.58 24.01
CA THR A 95 0.53 26.98 24.08
C THR A 95 -0.40 27.80 24.97
N ALA A 96 -1.71 27.64 24.86
CA ALA A 96 -2.67 28.36 25.71
C ALA A 96 -2.53 27.98 27.20
N GLU A 97 -2.32 26.70 27.50
CA GLU A 97 -2.06 26.23 28.87
C GLU A 97 -0.75 26.78 29.44
N LEU A 98 0.30 26.81 28.64
CA LEU A 98 1.59 27.37 29.04
C LEU A 98 1.49 28.87 29.34
N MET A 99 0.70 29.60 28.55
CA MET A 99 0.48 31.03 28.75
C MET A 99 -0.29 31.33 30.05
N LYS A 100 -1.19 30.45 30.49
CA LYS A 100 -1.86 30.58 31.80
C LYS A 100 -0.86 30.47 32.97
N LYS A 101 0.19 29.63 32.83
CA LYS A 101 1.25 29.45 33.83
C LYS A 101 2.35 30.51 33.75
N MET A 102 2.33 31.37 32.74
CA MET A 102 3.36 32.38 32.51
C MET A 102 3.57 33.33 33.71
N PRO A 103 2.54 33.84 34.38
CA PRO A 103 2.73 34.75 35.52
C PRO A 103 3.50 34.09 36.67
N GLU A 104 3.17 32.83 36.98
CA GLU A 104 3.85 32.05 38.02
C GLU A 104 5.32 31.81 37.63
N MET A 105 5.58 31.38 36.40
CA MET A 105 6.95 31.18 35.90
C MET A 105 7.81 32.45 35.97
N LEU A 106 7.21 33.63 35.73
CA LEU A 106 7.90 34.91 35.84
C LEU A 106 8.25 35.25 37.30
N LEU A 107 7.34 35.00 38.24
CA LEU A 107 7.60 35.20 39.67
C LEU A 107 8.69 34.25 40.16
N ASP A 108 8.65 32.98 39.75
CA ASP A 108 9.67 31.98 40.08
C ASP A 108 11.05 32.36 39.51
N TYR A 109 11.10 32.90 38.30
CA TYR A 109 12.34 33.38 37.71
C TYR A 109 12.91 34.59 38.49
N LYS A 110 12.05 35.56 38.81
CA LYS A 110 12.45 36.74 39.61
C LYS A 110 12.95 36.32 40.99
N LYS A 111 12.25 35.42 41.67
CA LYS A 111 12.65 34.87 42.97
C LYS A 111 14.01 34.20 42.90
N ARG A 112 14.24 33.31 41.93
CA ARG A 112 15.55 32.64 41.74
C ARG A 112 16.69 33.63 41.48
N ARG A 113 16.46 34.66 40.67
CA ARG A 113 17.46 35.71 40.40
C ARG A 113 17.78 36.52 41.66
N TRP A 114 16.76 36.83 42.45
CA TRP A 114 16.92 37.60 43.67
C TRP A 114 17.66 36.80 44.75
N GLU A 115 17.27 35.56 45.01
CA GLU A 115 17.96 34.66 45.95
C GLU A 115 19.43 34.43 45.58
N LYS A 116 19.73 34.33 44.27
CA LYS A 116 21.10 34.23 43.79
C LYS A 116 21.91 35.48 44.13
N LYS A 117 21.34 36.67 43.91
CA LYS A 117 21.99 37.96 44.23
C LYS A 117 22.27 38.08 45.72
N MET A 118 21.29 37.77 46.56
CA MET A 118 21.47 37.84 48.03
C MET A 118 22.58 36.89 48.50
N LYS A 119 22.65 35.66 47.96
CA LYS A 119 23.73 34.72 48.27
C LYS A 119 25.11 35.17 47.80
N GLU A 120 25.20 35.93 46.71
CA GLU A 120 26.47 36.51 46.24
C GLU A 120 26.90 37.66 47.16
N GLU A 121 25.97 38.55 47.52
CA GLU A 121 26.22 39.65 48.46
C GLU A 121 26.60 39.16 49.87
N GLU A 122 25.95 38.11 50.38
CA GLU A 122 26.32 37.47 51.65
C GLU A 122 27.75 36.92 51.63
N LYS A 123 28.16 36.29 50.52
CA LYS A 123 29.54 35.77 50.35
C LYS A 123 30.57 36.88 50.29
N ASP A 124 30.27 37.96 49.59
CA ASP A 124 31.17 39.11 49.49
C ASP A 124 31.31 39.85 50.84
N SER A 125 30.27 39.83 51.68
CA SER A 125 30.27 40.44 53.02
C SER A 125 30.88 39.57 54.14
N SER A 126 31.13 38.28 53.87
CA SER A 126 31.69 37.32 54.84
C SER A 126 33.17 36.97 54.57
N ILE A 127 33.80 37.69 53.65
CA ILE A 127 35.24 37.72 53.36
C ILE A 127 35.81 39.02 53.94
#